data_AF-A0A660YTP6-F1
#
_entry.id   AF-A0A660YTP6-F1
#
_cell.length_a   1.000
_cell.length_b   1.000
_cell.length_c   1.000
_cell.angle_alpha   90.00
_cell.angle_beta   90.00
_cell.angle_gamma   90.00
#
_symmetry.space_group_name_H-M   'P 1'
#
loop_
_entity.id
_entity.type
_entity.pdbx_description
1 polymer ?
#
loop_
_entity_poly.entity_id
_entity_poly.type
_entity_poly.pdbx_seq_one_letter_code
_entity_poly.pdbx_strand_id
1 'polypeptide(L)'
;IKGLESPVAGVADILIPPDIESANMLAKSTTYWAKFRLAHVIMGAKAPILIPSRADSADAKLLSIALGIIVVSSGGGVATK
;
A
#
# COMPACT_ATOMS: atom_id res chain seq x y z
N ILE A 1 2.96 -24.02 -18.19
CA ILE A 1 4.01 -24.40 -17.21
C ILE A 1 3.46 -24.53 -15.78
N LYS A 2 2.62 -23.60 -15.27
CA LYS A 2 2.01 -23.76 -13.92
C LYS A 2 0.54 -24.23 -13.89
N GLY A 3 -0.17 -24.21 -15.02
CA GLY A 3 -1.56 -24.72 -15.11
C GLY A 3 -2.59 -23.98 -14.24
N LEU A 4 -2.30 -22.73 -13.87
CA LEU A 4 -3.18 -21.92 -13.01
C LEU A 4 -4.15 -21.12 -13.87
N GLU A 5 -5.44 -21.40 -13.71
CA GLU A 5 -6.53 -20.61 -14.30
C GLU A 5 -7.10 -19.69 -13.21
N SER A 6 -6.91 -18.38 -13.38
CA SER A 6 -7.47 -17.36 -12.50
C SER A 6 -7.62 -16.04 -13.27
N PRO A 7 -8.71 -15.28 -13.04
CA PRO A 7 -8.97 -14.03 -13.74
C PRO A 7 -7.90 -12.95 -13.52
N VAL A 8 -7.07 -13.08 -12.48
CA VAL A 8 -6.02 -12.11 -12.12
C VAL A 8 -4.61 -12.67 -12.24
N ALA A 9 -4.44 -13.90 -12.75
CA ALA A 9 -3.13 -14.54 -12.87
C ALA A 9 -2.19 -13.72 -13.77
N GLY A 10 -1.11 -13.19 -13.19
CA GLY A 10 -0.11 -12.38 -13.90
C GLY A 10 -0.49 -10.92 -14.14
N VAL A 11 -1.69 -10.49 -13.73
CA VAL A 11 -2.23 -9.13 -13.99
C VAL A 11 -2.94 -8.53 -12.78
N ALA A 12 -2.61 -8.96 -11.56
CA ALA A 12 -3.25 -8.46 -10.35
C ALA A 12 -2.80 -7.03 -9.98
N ASP A 13 -3.76 -6.15 -9.68
CA ASP A 13 -3.49 -4.80 -9.16
C ASP A 13 -3.23 -4.77 -7.64
N ILE A 14 -3.83 -5.72 -6.90
CA ILE A 14 -3.76 -5.82 -5.44
C ILE A 14 -3.19 -7.18 -5.06
N LEU A 15 -2.15 -7.16 -4.24
CA LEU A 15 -1.56 -8.35 -3.63
C LEU A 15 -1.92 -8.39 -2.16
N ILE A 16 -2.52 -9.49 -1.71
CA ILE A 16 -2.87 -9.73 -0.30
C ILE A 16 -1.87 -10.77 0.25
N PRO A 17 -0.93 -10.36 1.12
CA PRO A 17 -0.02 -11.29 1.78
C PRO A 17 -0.75 -12.19 2.78
N PRO A 18 -0.25 -13.42 3.05
CA PRO A 18 -0.87 -14.33 4.01
C PRO A 18 -0.71 -13.88 5.48
N ASP A 19 0.35 -13.11 5.78
CA ASP A 19 0.70 -12.63 7.12
C ASP A 19 1.50 -11.30 7.05
N ILE A 20 1.78 -10.72 8.22
CA ILE A 20 2.41 -9.40 8.32
C ILE A 20 3.91 -9.46 7.97
N GLU A 21 4.57 -10.57 8.26
CA GLU A 21 5.96 -10.83 7.92
C GLU A 21 6.14 -10.82 6.41
N SER A 22 5.31 -11.56 5.69
CA SER A 22 5.29 -11.61 4.22
C SER A 22 4.96 -10.25 3.61
N ALA A 23 4.02 -9.51 4.21
CA ALA A 23 3.68 -8.16 3.77
C ALA A 23 4.86 -7.19 3.89
N ASN A 24 5.54 -7.20 5.03
CA ASN A 24 6.71 -6.35 5.25
C ASN A 24 7.87 -6.76 4.35
N MET A 25 8.12 -8.06 4.16
CA MET A 25 9.12 -8.56 3.21
C MET A 25 8.84 -8.08 1.78
N LEU A 26 7.58 -8.13 1.33
CA LEU A 26 7.18 -7.63 0.02
C LEU A 26 7.42 -6.12 -0.11
N ALA A 27 6.98 -5.33 0.88
CA ALA A 27 7.17 -3.87 0.87
C ALA A 27 8.65 -3.46 0.91
N LYS A 28 9.49 -4.15 1.68
CA LYS A 28 10.92 -3.85 1.77
C LYS A 28 11.69 -4.32 0.54
N SER A 29 11.36 -5.48 -0.03
CA SER A 29 12.02 -5.97 -1.26
C SER A 29 11.70 -5.07 -2.46
N THR A 30 10.45 -4.63 -2.62
CA THR A 30 10.07 -3.67 -3.67
C THR A 30 10.78 -2.32 -3.50
N THR A 31 10.89 -1.82 -2.27
CA THR A 31 11.59 -0.55 -1.99
C THR A 31 13.11 -0.67 -2.19
N TYR A 32 13.75 -1.67 -1.59
CA TYR A 32 15.22 -1.73 -1.55
C TYR A 32 15.85 -2.39 -2.77
N TRP A 33 15.20 -3.39 -3.37
CA TRP A 33 15.77 -4.18 -4.45
C TRP A 33 15.20 -3.75 -5.79
N ALA A 34 13.86 -3.66 -5.90
CA ALA A 34 13.22 -3.19 -7.14
C ALA A 34 13.28 -1.67 -7.32
N LYS A 35 13.70 -0.92 -6.28
CA LYS A 35 13.85 0.56 -6.29
C LYS A 35 12.57 1.30 -6.65
N PHE A 36 11.41 0.72 -6.34
CA PHE A 36 10.13 1.38 -6.56
C PHE A 36 9.88 2.43 -5.49
N ARG A 37 9.13 3.48 -5.88
CA ARG A 37 8.66 4.51 -4.95
C ARG A 37 7.57 3.92 -4.06
N LEU A 38 7.60 4.26 -2.78
CA LEU A 38 6.70 3.74 -1.77
C LEU A 38 5.73 4.82 -1.32
N ALA A 39 4.46 4.43 -1.14
CA ALA A 39 3.45 5.19 -0.45
C ALA A 39 2.64 4.22 0.43
N HIS A 40 2.16 4.68 1.58
CA HIS A 40 1.33 3.87 2.46
C HIS A 40 0.35 4.74 3.25
N VAL A 41 -0.77 4.12 3.64
CA VAL A 41 -1.81 4.74 4.45
C VAL A 41 -2.57 3.63 5.17
N ILE A 42 -2.91 3.86 6.44
CA ILE A 42 -3.78 2.97 7.20
C ILE A 42 -5.23 3.38 6.94
N MET A 43 -6.04 2.39 6.58
CA MET A 43 -7.43 2.50 6.18
C MET A 43 -8.36 1.80 7.16
N GLY A 44 -9.67 2.09 7.10
CA GLY A 44 -10.71 1.42 7.90
C GLY A 44 -11.16 2.18 9.15
N ALA A 45 -10.41 3.21 9.56
CA ALA A 45 -10.87 4.19 10.55
C ALA A 45 -11.72 5.31 9.90
N LYS A 46 -12.22 6.26 10.71
CA LYS A 46 -13.00 7.42 10.21
C LYS A 46 -12.18 8.35 9.30
N ALA A 47 -10.86 8.35 9.45
CA ALA A 47 -9.93 9.13 8.65
C ALA A 47 -8.68 8.28 8.35
N PRO A 48 -7.94 8.53 7.26
CA PRO A 48 -6.67 7.87 7.00
C PRO A 48 -5.65 8.20 8.10
N ILE A 49 -4.84 7.22 8.46
CA ILE A 49 -3.77 7.37 9.45
C ILE A 49 -2.43 7.09 8.79
N LEU A 50 -1.44 7.95 9.03
CA LEU A 50 -0.08 7.78 8.51
C LEU A 50 0.86 7.39 9.66
N ILE A 51 1.54 6.25 9.50
CA ILE A 51 2.57 5.77 10.44
C ILE A 51 3.86 5.55 9.64
N PRO A 52 4.64 6.60 9.36
CA PRO A 52 5.87 6.46 8.59
C PRO A 52 6.91 5.65 9.35
N SER A 53 7.68 4.83 8.63
CA SER A 53 8.86 4.22 9.19
C SER A 53 9.94 5.27 9.40
N ARG A 54 10.77 5.11 10.43
CA ARG A 54 11.98 5.92 10.62
C ARG A 54 12.92 5.84 9.41
N ALA A 55 12.94 4.69 8.73
CA ALA A 55 13.77 4.47 7.55
C ALA A 55 13.16 5.04 6.25
N ASP A 56 11.93 5.56 6.28
CA ASP A 56 11.29 6.10 5.09
C ASP A 56 11.97 7.41 4.65
N SER A 57 12.21 7.53 3.35
CA SER A 57 12.75 8.74 2.72
C SER A 57 11.75 9.90 2.80
N ALA A 58 12.22 11.12 2.54
CA ALA A 58 11.34 12.28 2.42
C ALA A 58 10.30 12.11 1.30
N ASP A 59 10.68 11.51 0.15
CA ASP A 59 9.77 11.22 -0.96
C ASP A 59 8.66 10.23 -0.54
N ALA A 60 9.02 9.14 0.17
CA ALA A 60 8.03 8.16 0.63
C ALA A 60 7.01 8.79 1.59
N LYS A 61 7.46 9.66 2.51
CA LYS A 61 6.57 10.39 3.42
C LYS A 61 5.64 11.35 2.67
N LEU A 62 6.17 12.08 1.69
CA LEU A 62 5.38 13.00 0.86
C LEU A 62 4.31 12.23 0.06
N LEU A 63 4.68 11.12 -0.56
CA LEU A 63 3.76 10.27 -1.30
C LEU A 63 2.68 9.66 -0.41
N SER A 64 3.01 9.23 0.80
CA SER A 64 2.02 8.75 1.78
C SER A 64 1.01 9.85 2.17
N ILE A 65 1.46 11.10 2.31
CA ILE A 65 0.55 12.25 2.54
C ILE A 65 -0.38 12.45 1.35
N ALA A 66 0.17 12.46 0.13
CA ALA A 66 -0.62 12.59 -1.09
C ALA A 66 -1.65 11.45 -1.22
N LEU A 67 -1.25 10.21 -0.92
CA LEU A 67 -2.13 9.05 -0.91
C LEU A 67 -3.26 9.21 0.11
N GLY A 68 -2.95 9.73 1.31
CA GLY A 68 -3.97 10.05 2.32
C GLY A 68 -5.02 11.06 1.81
N ILE A 69 -4.61 12.08 1.07
CA ILE A 69 -5.52 13.07 0.45
C ILE A 69 -6.40 12.40 -0.62
N ILE A 70 -5.81 11.56 -1.48
CA ILE A 70 -6.55 10.80 -2.51
C ILE A 70 -7.61 9.92 -1.86
N VAL A 71 -7.25 9.19 -0.81
CA VAL A 71 -8.17 8.34 -0.06
C VAL A 71 -9.39 9.11 0.47
N VAL A 72 -9.15 10.29 1.05
CA VAL A 72 -10.23 11.14 1.59
C VAL A 72 -11.12 11.63 0.44
N SER A 73 -10.51 12.06 -0.66
CA SER A 73 -11.22 12.59 -1.82
C SER A 73 -12.06 11.54 -2.54
N SER A 74 -11.61 10.28 -2.54
CA SER A 74 -12.29 9.16 -3.19
C SER A 74 -13.42 8.53 -2.35
N GLY A 75 -13.79 9.11 -1.20
CA GLY A 75 -14.85 8.60 -0.33
C GLY A 75 -14.47 7.36 0.50
N GLY A 76 -13.17 7.03 0.58
CA GLY A 76 -12.65 5.89 1.35
C GLY A 76 -12.50 6.16 2.85
N GLY A 77 -12.73 7.40 3.30
CA GLY A 77 -13.01 7.70 4.71
C GLY A 77 -14.49 7.42 4.95
N VAL A 78 -14.81 6.60 5.96
CA VAL A 78 -16.19 6.31 6.40
C VAL A 78 -17.05 7.57 6.25
N ALA A 79 -18.12 7.45 5.46
CA ALA A 79 -19.08 8.50 5.20
C ALA A 79 -19.34 9.32 6.47
N THR A 80 -18.78 10.53 6.52
CA THR A 80 -19.25 11.57 7.43
C THR A 80 -20.62 12.00 6.91
N LYS A 81 -21.65 11.26 7.32
CA LYS A 81 -22.90 11.93 7.67
C LYS A 81 -22.68 12.75 8.93
#